data_AF-A0AA90TM86-F1
#
_entry.id   AF-A0AA90TM86-F1
#
_cell.length_a   1.000
_cell.length_b   1.000
_cell.length_c   1.000
_cell.angle_alpha   90.00
_cell.angle_beta   90.00
_cell.angle_gamma   90.00
#
_symmetry.space_group_name_H-M   'P 1'
#
loop_
_entity.id
_entity.type
_entity.pdbx_description
1 polymer ?
#
loop_
_entity_poly.entity_id
_entity_poly.type
_entity_poly.pdbx_seq_one_letter_code
_entity_poly.pdbx_strand_id
1 'polypeptide(L)'
;MKKFNTQEPLSQRFRVLCLVAMVAVLTACSGIKLAYNQGDTLLYWWLDAYVDLDSEQAPEVKQDIKELFKWHRQTQLKDYVHILTNAQRQLAGNLSKADLDADYRDIIARTELLAQKALPELTDLALSIKPEQLAHIEKKFDKNNETFRKKFIRGSVEDLQQKRFKKSMEQFDLWFGDFSKEQEVTLRKASDARPLNNQIWLDDRIRRQQKILTVLRKIDKENLGKEAAAPLVQGLIKDMLSRGSENKPFFDTSTDGTMQMILTAVKIATPEQKAHAQKRMQGWISDFNTLAAQTK
;
A
#
# COMPACT_ATOMS: atom_id res chain seq x y z
N MET A 1 -22.26 -4.76 62.22
CA MET A 1 -22.60 -3.48 61.55
C MET A 1 -21.33 -2.78 61.11
N LYS A 2 -21.12 -2.63 59.80
CA LYS A 2 -20.51 -1.49 59.08
C LYS A 2 -20.12 -1.97 57.68
N LYS A 3 -20.99 -1.71 56.71
CA LYS A 3 -20.69 -1.86 55.28
C LYS A 3 -19.81 -0.67 54.88
N PHE A 4 -18.59 -0.94 54.42
CA PHE A 4 -17.78 0.05 53.70
C PHE A 4 -18.36 0.20 52.30
N ASN A 5 -19.10 1.28 52.07
CA ASN A 5 -19.57 1.67 50.75
C ASN A 5 -19.09 3.10 50.49
N THR A 6 -17.84 3.24 50.05
CA THR A 6 -17.34 4.49 49.49
C THR A 6 -17.78 4.55 48.04
N GLN A 7 -18.96 5.12 47.82
CA GLN A 7 -19.38 5.57 46.49
C GLN A 7 -18.44 6.71 46.08
N GLU A 8 -17.43 6.39 45.28
CA GLU A 8 -16.65 7.41 44.57
C GLU A 8 -17.61 8.38 43.86
N PRO A 9 -17.46 9.71 44.01
CA PRO A 9 -18.39 10.67 43.45
C PRO A 9 -18.41 10.53 41.93
N LEU A 10 -19.60 10.59 41.33
CA LEU A 10 -19.82 10.53 39.87
C LEU A 10 -18.87 11.45 39.07
N SER A 11 -18.44 12.56 39.67
CA SER A 11 -17.47 13.51 39.11
C SER A 11 -16.06 12.93 38.93
N GLN A 12 -15.61 12.03 39.80
CA GLN A 12 -14.31 11.38 39.71
C GLN A 12 -14.29 10.31 38.62
N ARG A 13 -15.37 9.53 38.50
CA ARG A 13 -15.57 8.58 37.39
C ARG A 13 -15.66 9.29 36.04
N PHE A 14 -16.37 10.43 35.98
CA PHE A 14 -16.45 11.25 34.77
C PHE A 14 -15.08 11.83 34.37
N ARG A 15 -14.28 12.33 35.33
CA ARG A 15 -12.92 12.82 35.08
C ARG A 15 -11.99 11.72 34.55
N VAL A 16 -12.06 10.51 35.11
CA VAL A 16 -11.29 9.36 34.61
C VAL A 16 -11.73 8.97 33.20
N LEU A 17 -13.04 8.96 32.92
CA LEU A 17 -13.56 8.70 31.57
C LEU A 17 -13.14 9.77 30.56
N CYS A 18 -13.15 11.05 30.94
CA CYS A 18 -12.66 12.14 30.09
C CYS A 18 -11.14 12.05 29.88
N LEU A 19 -10.36 11.67 30.89
CA LEU A 19 -8.92 11.44 30.76
C LEU A 19 -8.62 10.23 29.87
N VAL A 20 -9.34 9.13 30.02
CA VAL A 20 -9.20 7.94 29.16
C VAL A 20 -9.64 8.26 27.73
N ALA A 21 -10.74 8.99 27.53
CA ALA A 21 -11.17 9.44 26.21
C ALA A 21 -10.17 10.43 25.59
N MET A 22 -9.59 11.33 26.37
CA MET A 22 -8.56 12.27 25.91
C MET A 22 -7.27 11.53 25.55
N VAL A 23 -6.82 10.57 26.37
CA VAL A 23 -5.68 9.70 26.04
C VAL A 23 -5.98 8.84 24.81
N ALA A 24 -7.20 8.29 24.69
CA ALA A 24 -7.62 7.52 23.52
C ALA A 24 -7.62 8.39 22.25
N VAL A 25 -8.13 9.62 22.32
CA VAL A 25 -8.10 10.61 21.22
C VAL A 25 -6.67 11.04 20.89
N LEU A 26 -5.81 11.19 21.90
CA LEU A 26 -4.38 11.49 21.71
C LEU A 26 -3.61 10.30 21.09
N THR A 27 -4.01 9.06 21.36
CA THR A 27 -3.47 7.85 20.70
C THR A 27 -4.09 7.56 19.33
N ALA A 28 -5.30 8.07 19.06
CA ALA A 28 -6.02 7.89 17.79
C ALA A 28 -5.47 8.77 16.66
N CYS A 29 -4.57 9.72 16.96
CA CYS A 29 -4.01 10.64 15.97
C CYS A 29 -3.02 10.01 14.98
N SER A 30 -2.62 8.74 15.14
CA SER A 30 -1.89 8.06 14.08
C SER A 30 -2.29 6.60 13.89
N GLY A 31 -3.33 6.40 13.07
CA GLY A 31 -3.64 5.10 12.50
C GLY A 31 -2.47 4.50 11.72
N ILE A 32 -1.56 5.32 11.17
CA ILE A 32 -0.36 4.86 10.46
C ILE A 32 0.64 4.23 11.41
N LYS A 33 0.96 4.90 12.52
CA LYS A 33 1.89 4.36 13.52
C LYS A 33 1.36 3.05 14.10
N LEU A 34 0.06 2.97 14.39
CA LEU A 34 -0.56 1.74 14.86
C LEU A 34 -0.49 0.63 13.80
N ALA A 35 -0.94 0.92 12.58
CA ALA A 35 -0.92 -0.05 11.48
C ALA A 35 0.50 -0.53 11.16
N TYR A 36 1.48 0.37 11.16
CA TYR A 36 2.88 0.02 10.91
C TYR A 36 3.47 -0.86 12.01
N ASN A 37 3.16 -0.59 13.28
CA ASN A 37 3.63 -1.41 14.39
C ASN A 37 3.02 -2.82 14.41
N GLN A 38 1.85 -3.01 13.78
CA GLN A 38 1.24 -4.33 13.55
C GLN A 38 1.56 -4.89 12.15
N GLY A 39 2.34 -4.16 11.35
CA GLY A 39 2.52 -4.42 9.92
C GLY A 39 3.17 -5.76 9.64
N ASP A 40 4.06 -6.23 10.51
CA ASP A 40 4.70 -7.54 10.43
C ASP A 40 3.67 -8.68 10.51
N THR A 41 2.76 -8.59 11.47
CA THR A 41 1.71 -9.58 11.71
C THR A 41 0.67 -9.55 10.59
N LEU A 42 0.30 -8.34 10.13
CA LEU A 42 -0.62 -8.18 9.00
C LEU A 42 -0.02 -8.75 7.71
N LEU A 43 1.27 -8.53 7.47
CA LEU A 43 1.97 -9.10 6.32
C LEU A 43 2.05 -10.62 6.41
N TYR A 44 2.33 -11.17 7.60
CA TYR A 44 2.32 -12.62 7.81
C TYR A 44 0.95 -13.22 7.51
N TRP A 45 -0.14 -12.69 8.08
CA TRP A 45 -1.49 -13.20 7.80
C TRP A 45 -1.89 -13.06 6.33
N TRP A 46 -1.41 -12.00 5.66
CA TRP A 46 -1.62 -11.85 4.24
C TRP A 46 -0.89 -12.95 3.45
N LEU A 47 0.40 -13.19 3.73
CA LEU A 47 1.19 -14.24 3.08
C LEU A 47 0.60 -15.64 3.35
N ASP A 48 0.27 -15.92 4.59
CA ASP A 48 -0.35 -17.18 5.02
C ASP A 48 -1.67 -17.44 4.28
N ALA A 49 -2.49 -16.42 4.10
CA ALA A 49 -3.73 -16.55 3.33
C ALA A 49 -3.52 -16.84 1.83
N TYR A 50 -2.30 -16.73 1.29
CA TYR A 50 -1.93 -17.15 -0.06
C TYR A 50 -1.23 -18.49 -0.09
N VAL A 51 -0.31 -18.75 0.85
CA VAL A 51 0.60 -19.90 0.82
C VAL A 51 0.07 -21.09 1.63
N ASP A 52 -0.71 -20.84 2.68
CA ASP A 52 -1.08 -21.83 3.71
C ASP A 52 0.18 -22.35 4.42
N LEU A 53 0.86 -21.47 5.15
CA LEU A 53 2.16 -21.78 5.76
C LEU A 53 1.99 -22.82 6.87
N ASP A 54 2.80 -23.88 6.83
CA ASP A 54 2.73 -24.93 7.84
C ASP A 54 3.55 -24.59 9.11
N SER A 55 3.57 -25.53 10.06
CA SER A 55 4.29 -25.36 11.33
C SER A 55 5.81 -25.28 11.20
N GLU A 56 6.39 -25.78 10.11
CA GLU A 56 7.83 -25.74 9.84
C GLU A 56 8.23 -24.39 9.24
N GLN A 57 7.42 -23.86 8.31
CA GLN A 57 7.69 -22.58 7.63
C GLN A 57 7.30 -21.34 8.46
N ALA A 58 6.21 -21.42 9.23
CA ALA A 58 5.64 -20.24 9.89
C ALA A 58 6.60 -19.50 10.85
N PRO A 59 7.44 -20.16 11.66
CA PRO A 59 8.41 -19.48 12.51
C PRO A 59 9.45 -18.68 11.72
N GLU A 60 9.99 -19.26 10.64
CA GLU A 60 11.01 -18.65 9.78
C GLU A 60 10.44 -17.42 9.06
N VAL A 61 9.30 -17.58 8.39
CA VAL A 61 8.64 -16.46 7.67
C VAL A 61 8.30 -15.30 8.61
N LYS A 62 7.86 -15.58 9.84
CA LYS A 62 7.61 -14.52 10.84
C LYS A 62 8.89 -13.78 11.21
N GLN A 63 10.01 -14.48 11.32
CA GLN A 63 11.29 -13.88 11.65
C GLN A 63 11.82 -13.03 10.47
N ASP A 64 11.72 -13.54 9.25
CA ASP A 64 12.11 -12.81 8.03
C ASP A 64 11.35 -11.49 7.88
N ILE A 65 10.03 -11.52 8.09
CA ILE A 65 9.20 -10.32 8.05
C ILE A 65 9.64 -9.32 9.14
N LYS A 66 9.93 -9.78 10.36
CA LYS A 66 10.39 -8.89 11.44
C LYS A 66 11.70 -8.20 11.09
N GLU A 67 12.68 -8.95 10.56
CA GLU A 67 13.96 -8.36 10.16
C GLU A 67 13.80 -7.41 8.97
N LEU A 68 12.91 -7.71 8.02
CA LEU A 68 12.58 -6.80 6.92
C LEU A 68 11.98 -5.49 7.44
N PHE A 69 11.04 -5.55 8.38
CA PHE A 69 10.44 -4.35 8.99
C PHE A 69 11.45 -3.55 9.80
N LYS A 70 12.34 -4.22 10.54
CA LYS A 70 13.42 -3.58 11.28
C LYS A 70 14.37 -2.82 10.35
N TRP A 71 14.81 -3.47 9.27
CA TRP A 71 15.63 -2.82 8.23
C TRP A 71 14.88 -1.63 7.60
N HIS A 72 13.61 -1.82 7.23
CA HIS A 72 12.80 -0.79 6.59
C HIS A 72 12.63 0.43 7.50
N ARG A 73 12.42 0.21 8.81
CA ARG A 73 12.33 1.28 9.81
C ARG A 73 13.61 2.11 9.89
N GLN A 74 14.76 1.44 9.89
CA GLN A 74 16.08 2.08 10.06
C GLN A 74 16.54 2.84 8.81
N THR A 75 16.11 2.38 7.62
CA THR A 75 16.64 2.89 6.34
C THR A 75 15.60 3.66 5.52
N GLN A 76 14.39 3.14 5.37
CA GLN A 76 13.41 3.65 4.40
C GLN A 76 12.44 4.69 4.96
N LEU A 77 12.17 4.69 6.27
CA LEU A 77 11.22 5.67 6.84
C LEU A 77 11.70 7.12 6.74
N LYS A 78 13.01 7.36 6.86
CA LYS A 78 13.62 8.69 6.67
C LYS A 78 13.50 9.16 5.22
N ASP A 79 13.57 8.24 4.28
CA ASP A 79 13.41 8.50 2.86
C ASP A 79 11.97 8.95 2.53
N TYR A 80 10.95 8.35 3.15
CA TYR A 80 9.57 8.83 3.02
C TYR A 80 9.34 10.18 3.71
N VAL A 81 10.02 10.45 4.82
CA VAL A 81 10.03 11.80 5.42
C VAL A 81 10.56 12.83 4.43
N HIS A 82 11.63 12.52 3.71
CA HIS A 82 12.18 13.44 2.70
C HIS A 82 11.19 13.67 1.55
N ILE A 83 10.57 12.62 1.02
CA ILE A 83 9.55 12.73 -0.04
C ILE A 83 8.38 13.62 0.43
N LEU A 84 7.84 13.38 1.63
CA LEU A 84 6.73 14.17 2.15
C LEU A 84 7.13 15.62 2.41
N THR A 85 8.35 15.87 2.89
CA THR A 85 8.87 17.22 3.10
C THR A 85 9.04 17.96 1.76
N ASN A 86 9.48 17.26 0.72
CA ASN A 86 9.56 17.81 -0.63
C ASN A 86 8.15 18.14 -1.18
N ALA A 87 7.19 17.22 -1.02
CA ALA A 87 5.80 17.43 -1.41
C ALA A 87 5.15 18.63 -0.69
N GLN A 88 5.45 18.83 0.60
CA GLN A 88 5.04 20.04 1.33
C GLN A 88 5.58 21.31 0.66
N ARG A 89 6.87 21.33 0.28
CA ARG A 89 7.48 22.49 -0.40
C ARG A 89 6.84 22.73 -1.77
N GLN A 90 6.67 21.68 -2.58
CA GLN A 90 6.08 21.80 -3.91
C GLN A 90 4.64 22.29 -3.84
N LEU A 91 3.84 21.81 -2.88
CA LEU A 91 2.44 22.23 -2.70
C LEU A 91 2.31 23.71 -2.31
N ALA A 92 3.29 24.26 -1.58
CA ALA A 92 3.36 25.69 -1.27
C ALA A 92 3.83 26.55 -2.46
N GLY A 93 4.48 25.93 -3.44
CA GLY A 93 4.97 26.58 -4.66
C GLY A 93 4.10 26.31 -5.88
N ASN A 94 4.75 26.34 -7.05
CA ASN A 94 4.13 26.03 -8.33
C ASN A 94 4.48 24.60 -8.75
N LEU A 95 3.73 23.62 -8.22
CA LEU A 95 3.88 22.22 -8.58
C LEU A 95 3.67 22.01 -10.09
N SER A 96 4.66 21.43 -10.76
CA SER A 96 4.56 21.01 -12.16
C SER A 96 4.23 19.52 -12.26
N LYS A 97 3.87 19.07 -13.47
CA LYS A 97 3.72 17.62 -13.73
C LYS A 97 5.08 16.90 -13.62
N ALA A 98 6.16 17.53 -14.06
CA ALA A 98 7.49 16.94 -14.01
C ALA A 98 7.95 16.65 -12.58
N ASP A 99 7.54 17.50 -11.63
CA ASP A 99 7.75 17.27 -10.20
C ASP A 99 7.04 15.99 -9.72
N LEU A 100 5.74 15.85 -10.04
CA LEU A 100 4.97 14.65 -9.70
C LEU A 100 5.54 13.37 -10.35
N ASP A 101 5.99 13.47 -11.61
CA ASP A 101 6.63 12.36 -12.30
C ASP A 101 7.95 11.97 -11.62
N ALA A 102 8.70 12.93 -11.06
CA ALA A 102 9.92 12.69 -10.31
C ALA A 102 9.64 12.02 -8.95
N ASP A 103 8.69 12.54 -8.18
CA ASP A 103 8.30 11.93 -6.90
C ASP A 103 7.79 10.50 -7.11
N TYR A 104 7.04 10.25 -8.19
CA TYR A 104 6.59 8.91 -8.55
C TYR A 104 7.77 7.96 -8.84
N ARG A 105 8.81 8.41 -9.56
CA ARG A 105 10.02 7.58 -9.80
C ARG A 105 10.75 7.26 -8.50
N ASP A 106 10.87 8.21 -7.59
CA ASP A 106 11.54 8.00 -6.29
C ASP A 106 10.81 6.95 -5.44
N ILE A 107 9.47 6.96 -5.45
CA ILE A 107 8.65 5.94 -4.76
C ILE A 107 8.86 4.55 -5.39
N ILE A 108 8.93 4.46 -6.73
CA ILE A 108 9.18 3.18 -7.42
C ILE A 108 10.57 2.65 -7.09
N ALA A 109 11.61 3.49 -7.08
CA ALA A 109 12.97 3.09 -6.72
C ALA A 109 13.05 2.52 -5.28
N ARG A 110 12.30 3.10 -4.34
CA ARG A 110 12.20 2.58 -2.95
C ARG A 110 11.49 1.23 -2.86
N THR A 111 10.50 1.03 -3.72
CA THR A 111 9.80 -0.25 -3.83
C THR A 111 10.73 -1.33 -4.41
N GLU A 112 11.55 -0.97 -5.40
CA GLU A 112 12.59 -1.84 -5.95
C GLU A 112 13.64 -2.23 -4.91
N LEU A 113 14.12 -1.27 -4.12
CA LEU A 113 15.09 -1.54 -3.05
C LEU A 113 14.50 -2.47 -1.97
N LEU A 114 13.25 -2.25 -1.56
CA LEU A 114 12.54 -3.14 -0.63
C LEU A 114 12.44 -4.57 -1.18
N ALA A 115 12.06 -4.73 -2.44
CA ALA A 115 11.94 -6.04 -3.05
C ALA A 115 13.30 -6.74 -3.20
N GLN A 116 14.37 -6.01 -3.53
CA GLN A 116 15.73 -6.53 -3.55
C GLN A 116 16.20 -6.96 -2.16
N LYS A 117 15.85 -6.20 -1.11
CA LYS A 117 16.20 -6.55 0.27
C LYS A 117 15.55 -7.86 0.71
N ALA A 118 14.33 -8.15 0.26
CA ALA A 118 13.59 -9.37 0.59
C ALA A 118 13.93 -10.57 -0.32
N LEU A 119 14.79 -10.41 -1.32
CA LEU A 119 15.07 -11.46 -2.31
C LEU A 119 15.62 -12.76 -1.68
N PRO A 120 16.57 -12.75 -0.73
CA PRO A 120 17.05 -13.98 -0.10
C PRO A 120 15.93 -14.76 0.58
N GLU A 121 15.12 -14.08 1.39
CA GLU A 121 14.02 -14.67 2.18
C GLU A 121 12.88 -15.15 1.26
N LEU A 122 12.58 -14.41 0.19
CA LEU A 122 11.64 -14.86 -0.85
C LEU A 122 12.15 -16.09 -1.62
N THR A 123 13.47 -16.22 -1.78
CA THR A 123 14.07 -17.41 -2.42
C THR A 123 13.98 -18.61 -1.50
N ASP A 124 14.25 -18.44 -0.21
CA ASP A 124 14.12 -19.50 0.79
C ASP A 124 12.66 -19.97 0.91
N LEU A 125 11.71 -19.03 0.95
CA LEU A 125 10.29 -19.37 0.90
C LEU A 125 9.94 -20.14 -0.37
N ALA A 126 10.39 -19.69 -1.55
CA ALA A 126 10.12 -20.35 -2.83
C ALA A 126 10.66 -21.79 -2.90
N LEU A 127 11.81 -22.06 -2.29
CA LEU A 127 12.40 -23.41 -2.17
C LEU A 127 11.60 -24.31 -1.23
N SER A 128 10.92 -23.73 -0.24
CA SER A 128 10.14 -24.47 0.76
C SER A 128 8.69 -24.78 0.35
N ILE A 129 8.22 -24.22 -0.77
CA ILE A 129 6.82 -24.38 -1.22
C ILE A 129 6.55 -25.85 -1.58
N LYS A 130 5.53 -26.43 -0.94
CA LYS A 130 5.06 -27.80 -1.18
C LYS A 130 4.01 -27.86 -2.30
N PRO A 131 3.82 -29.00 -2.98
CA PRO A 131 2.84 -29.13 -4.07
C PRO A 131 1.40 -28.73 -3.70
N GLU A 132 0.96 -29.05 -2.49
CA GLU A 132 -0.35 -28.66 -1.96
C GLU A 132 -0.48 -27.14 -1.77
N GLN A 133 0.58 -26.48 -1.34
CA GLN A 133 0.63 -25.01 -1.17
C GLN A 133 0.60 -24.31 -2.51
N LEU A 134 1.31 -24.86 -3.51
CA LEU A 134 1.25 -24.37 -4.89
C LEU A 134 -0.18 -24.41 -5.44
N ALA A 135 -0.91 -25.50 -5.21
CA ALA A 135 -2.31 -25.62 -5.61
C ALA A 135 -3.21 -24.61 -4.86
N HIS A 136 -2.92 -24.35 -3.58
CA HIS A 136 -3.63 -23.33 -2.80
C HIS A 136 -3.37 -21.91 -3.31
N ILE A 137 -2.12 -21.57 -3.65
CA ILE A 137 -1.74 -20.30 -4.27
C ILE A 137 -2.52 -20.08 -5.57
N GLU A 138 -2.56 -21.09 -6.45
CA GLU A 138 -3.30 -21.05 -7.72
C GLU A 138 -4.79 -20.79 -7.49
N LYS A 139 -5.42 -21.55 -6.60
CA LYS A 139 -6.83 -21.37 -6.21
C LYS A 139 -7.09 -19.97 -5.62
N LYS A 140 -6.17 -19.44 -4.82
CA LYS A 140 -6.26 -18.09 -4.25
C LYS A 140 -6.19 -17.03 -5.34
N PHE A 141 -5.30 -17.18 -6.31
CA PHE A 141 -5.22 -16.30 -7.48
C PHE A 141 -6.54 -16.29 -8.25
N ASP A 142 -7.10 -17.45 -8.58
CA ASP A 142 -8.35 -17.55 -9.33
C ASP A 142 -9.53 -16.92 -8.58
N LYS A 143 -9.66 -17.18 -7.28
CA LYS A 143 -10.69 -16.56 -6.44
C LYS A 143 -10.59 -15.03 -6.43
N ASN A 144 -9.37 -14.50 -6.32
CA ASN A 144 -9.13 -13.07 -6.32
C ASN A 144 -9.40 -12.45 -7.70
N ASN A 145 -9.07 -13.15 -8.77
CA ASN A 145 -9.34 -12.72 -10.15
C ASN A 145 -10.85 -12.70 -10.43
N GLU A 146 -11.61 -13.69 -9.98
CA GLU A 146 -13.07 -13.69 -10.12
C GLU A 146 -13.71 -12.55 -9.31
N THR A 147 -13.19 -12.28 -8.10
CA THR A 147 -13.60 -11.11 -7.32
C THR A 147 -13.31 -9.80 -8.06
N PHE A 148 -12.16 -9.71 -8.73
CA PHE A 148 -11.81 -8.56 -9.56
C PHE A 148 -12.79 -8.39 -10.74
N ARG A 149 -13.09 -9.46 -11.49
CA ARG A 149 -14.05 -9.45 -12.60
C ARG A 149 -15.42 -8.92 -12.16
N LYS A 150 -15.94 -9.46 -11.05
CA LYS A 150 -17.23 -9.04 -10.47
C LYS A 150 -17.26 -7.56 -10.11
N LYS A 151 -16.18 -7.02 -9.53
CA LYS A 151 -16.14 -5.64 -9.04
C LYS A 151 -15.83 -4.61 -10.12
N PHE A 152 -14.91 -4.93 -11.02
CA PHE A 152 -14.24 -3.95 -11.88
C PHE A 152 -14.41 -4.19 -13.38
N ILE A 153 -14.96 -5.32 -13.82
CA ILE A 153 -15.18 -5.58 -15.26
C ILE A 153 -16.66 -5.52 -15.63
N ARG A 154 -17.52 -6.08 -14.77
CA ARG A 154 -18.97 -6.06 -15.02
C ARG A 154 -19.57 -4.67 -14.75
N GLY A 155 -20.41 -4.20 -15.67
CA GLY A 155 -21.15 -2.93 -15.59
C GLY A 155 -21.07 -2.13 -16.89
N SER A 156 -21.81 -1.03 -16.94
CA SER A 156 -21.67 -0.04 -18.02
C SER A 156 -20.35 0.74 -17.88
N VAL A 157 -19.92 1.42 -18.94
CA VAL A 157 -18.75 2.31 -18.90
C VAL A 157 -18.92 3.38 -17.82
N GLU A 158 -20.13 3.95 -17.68
CA GLU A 158 -20.43 4.96 -16.67
C GLU A 158 -20.30 4.39 -15.24
N ASP A 159 -20.79 3.17 -14.98
CA ASP A 159 -20.64 2.53 -13.66
C ASP A 159 -19.16 2.38 -13.28
N LEU A 160 -18.32 1.99 -14.25
CA LEU A 160 -16.89 1.81 -14.04
C LEU A 160 -16.17 3.15 -13.84
N GLN A 161 -16.52 4.19 -14.62
CA GLN A 161 -16.01 5.54 -14.43
C GLN A 161 -16.39 6.09 -13.06
N GLN A 162 -17.64 5.93 -12.64
CA GLN A 162 -18.13 6.39 -11.35
C GLN A 162 -17.43 5.67 -10.18
N LYS A 163 -17.23 4.34 -10.27
CA LYS A 163 -16.46 3.59 -9.27
C LYS A 163 -15.01 4.09 -9.17
N ARG A 164 -14.36 4.32 -10.31
CA ARG A 164 -12.99 4.86 -10.37
C ARG A 164 -12.93 6.27 -9.78
N PHE A 165 -13.88 7.13 -10.14
CA PHE A 165 -13.95 8.50 -9.65
C PHE A 165 -14.16 8.55 -8.14
N LYS A 166 -15.12 7.77 -7.61
CA LYS A 166 -15.33 7.63 -6.16
C LYS A 166 -14.05 7.22 -5.44
N LYS A 167 -13.29 6.25 -5.97
CA LYS A 167 -12.01 5.82 -5.40
C LYS A 167 -10.95 6.92 -5.42
N SER A 168 -10.92 7.74 -6.47
CA SER A 168 -10.04 8.91 -6.53
C SER A 168 -10.45 9.98 -5.52
N MET A 169 -11.75 10.26 -5.36
CA MET A 169 -12.25 11.21 -4.36
C MET A 169 -11.95 10.76 -2.94
N GLU A 170 -12.12 9.47 -2.61
CA GLU A 170 -11.72 8.94 -1.28
C GLU A 170 -10.25 9.26 -0.94
N GLN A 171 -9.35 9.28 -1.95
CA GLN A 171 -7.96 9.68 -1.74
C GLN A 171 -7.79 11.20 -1.68
N PHE A 172 -8.48 11.96 -2.52
CA PHE A 172 -8.39 13.41 -2.50
C PHE A 172 -8.98 14.02 -1.24
N ASP A 173 -10.12 13.54 -0.77
CA ASP A 173 -10.75 13.97 0.49
C ASP A 173 -9.84 13.68 1.68
N LEU A 174 -9.12 12.55 1.64
CA LEU A 174 -8.14 12.20 2.67
C LEU A 174 -7.03 13.26 2.79
N TRP A 175 -6.57 13.80 1.66
CA TRP A 175 -5.44 14.74 1.60
C TRP A 175 -5.88 16.20 1.73
N PHE A 176 -6.89 16.61 0.98
CA PHE A 176 -7.30 18.01 0.83
C PHE A 176 -8.56 18.36 1.63
N GLY A 177 -9.27 17.37 2.18
CA GLY A 177 -10.62 17.56 2.70
C GLY A 177 -11.66 17.64 1.59
N ASP A 178 -12.88 18.04 1.94
CA ASP A 178 -14.01 18.03 1.01
C ASP A 178 -13.79 18.98 -0.18
N PHE A 179 -14.17 18.52 -1.37
CA PHE A 179 -14.22 19.32 -2.59
C PHE A 179 -15.64 19.85 -2.86
N SER A 180 -15.75 21.07 -3.40
CA SER A 180 -17.04 21.62 -3.83
C SER A 180 -17.61 20.86 -5.03
N LYS A 181 -18.89 21.05 -5.34
CA LYS A 181 -19.51 20.41 -6.51
C LYS A 181 -18.87 20.84 -7.84
N GLU A 182 -18.43 22.08 -7.93
CA GLU A 182 -17.74 22.62 -9.09
C GLU A 182 -16.33 22.00 -9.24
N GLN A 183 -15.63 21.79 -8.12
CA GLN A 183 -14.35 21.09 -8.11
C GLN A 183 -14.53 19.61 -8.49
N GLU A 184 -15.52 18.93 -7.92
CA GLU A 184 -15.87 17.54 -8.25
C GLU A 184 -16.14 17.37 -9.76
N VAL A 185 -16.87 18.29 -10.39
CA VAL A 185 -17.11 18.27 -11.85
C VAL A 185 -15.80 18.36 -12.63
N THR A 186 -14.87 19.21 -12.20
CA THR A 186 -13.55 19.36 -12.82
C THR A 186 -12.71 18.08 -12.66
N LEU A 187 -12.72 17.49 -11.46
CA LEU A 187 -12.01 16.25 -11.15
C LEU A 187 -12.62 15.04 -11.87
N ARG A 188 -13.95 15.02 -12.07
CA ARG A 188 -14.63 13.98 -12.85
C ARG A 188 -14.15 13.99 -14.29
N LYS A 189 -14.08 15.16 -14.94
CA LYS A 189 -13.53 15.30 -16.30
C LYS A 189 -12.08 14.80 -16.38
N ALA A 190 -11.23 15.18 -15.41
CA ALA A 190 -9.84 14.71 -15.36
C ALA A 190 -9.75 13.19 -15.12
N SER A 191 -10.64 12.62 -14.30
CA SER A 191 -10.73 11.18 -14.08
C SER A 191 -11.10 10.42 -15.35
N ASP A 192 -12.09 10.91 -16.09
CA ASP A 192 -12.66 10.26 -17.27
C ASP A 192 -11.73 10.33 -18.49
N ALA A 193 -10.90 11.37 -18.57
CA ALA A 193 -9.83 11.47 -19.56
C ALA A 193 -8.77 10.35 -19.46
N ARG A 194 -8.68 9.65 -18.32
CA ARG A 194 -7.75 8.53 -18.15
C ARG A 194 -8.24 7.28 -18.87
N PRO A 195 -7.35 6.51 -19.52
CA PRO A 195 -7.71 5.23 -20.14
C PRO A 195 -8.48 4.33 -19.18
N LEU A 196 -9.61 3.77 -19.65
CA LEU A 196 -10.44 2.84 -18.88
C LEU A 196 -10.50 1.50 -19.59
N ASN A 197 -9.56 0.62 -19.25
CA ASN A 197 -9.60 -0.76 -19.69
C ASN A 197 -9.16 -1.68 -18.55
N ASN A 198 -10.13 -2.13 -17.76
CA ASN A 198 -9.87 -3.01 -16.62
C ASN A 198 -9.51 -4.44 -17.04
N GLN A 199 -9.75 -4.81 -18.31
CA GLN A 199 -9.34 -6.10 -18.85
C GLN A 199 -7.81 -6.16 -19.00
N ILE A 200 -7.17 -5.11 -19.51
CA ILE A 200 -5.69 -5.04 -19.60
C ILE A 200 -5.03 -5.20 -18.22
N TRP A 201 -5.59 -4.56 -17.18
CA TRP A 201 -5.10 -4.73 -15.80
C TRP A 201 -5.25 -6.16 -15.29
N LEU A 202 -6.36 -6.83 -15.63
CA LEU A 202 -6.59 -8.22 -15.24
C LEU A 202 -5.66 -9.17 -15.99
N ASP A 203 -5.46 -8.97 -17.29
CA ASP A 203 -4.62 -9.83 -18.13
C ASP A 203 -3.15 -9.75 -17.69
N ASP A 204 -2.66 -8.54 -17.39
CA ASP A 204 -1.32 -8.32 -16.86
C ASP A 204 -1.11 -9.03 -15.51
N ARG A 205 -2.11 -8.93 -14.62
CA ARG A 205 -2.13 -9.63 -13.34
C ARG A 205 -2.11 -11.15 -13.51
N ILE A 206 -2.94 -11.72 -14.40
CA ILE A 206 -3.00 -13.16 -14.65
C ILE A 206 -1.67 -13.65 -15.23
N ARG A 207 -1.09 -12.93 -16.19
CA ARG A 207 0.22 -13.27 -16.76
C ARG A 207 1.30 -13.37 -15.68
N ARG A 208 1.34 -12.38 -14.78
CA ARG A 208 2.27 -12.33 -13.64
C ARG A 208 2.07 -13.50 -12.67
N GLN A 209 0.83 -13.83 -12.35
CA GLN A 209 0.49 -14.99 -11.52
C GLN A 209 0.93 -16.31 -12.15
N GLN A 210 0.71 -16.49 -13.46
CA GLN A 210 1.15 -17.68 -14.18
C GLN A 210 2.68 -17.82 -14.22
N LYS A 211 3.42 -16.71 -14.32
CA LYS A 211 4.88 -16.72 -14.19
C LYS A 211 5.34 -17.18 -12.81
N ILE A 212 4.70 -16.69 -11.73
CA ILE A 212 4.98 -17.14 -10.36
C ILE A 212 4.79 -18.67 -10.27
N LEU A 213 3.62 -19.18 -10.69
CA LEU A 213 3.33 -20.61 -10.64
C LEU A 213 4.31 -21.44 -11.47
N THR A 214 4.70 -20.94 -12.65
CA THR A 214 5.69 -21.60 -13.51
C THR A 214 7.05 -21.72 -12.85
N VAL A 215 7.52 -20.64 -12.21
CA VAL A 215 8.81 -20.64 -11.51
C VAL A 215 8.77 -21.57 -10.29
N LEU A 216 7.71 -21.50 -9.47
CA LEU A 216 7.57 -22.38 -8.30
C LEU A 216 7.51 -23.87 -8.71
N ARG A 217 6.72 -24.21 -9.74
CA ARG A 217 6.68 -25.57 -10.32
C ARG A 217 8.05 -26.03 -10.81
N LYS A 218 8.82 -25.13 -11.43
CA LYS A 218 10.17 -25.44 -11.92
C LYS A 218 11.13 -25.72 -10.76
N ILE A 219 11.11 -24.87 -9.72
CA ILE A 219 11.94 -25.04 -8.53
C ILE A 219 11.67 -26.41 -7.88
N ASP A 220 10.41 -26.77 -7.68
CA ASP A 220 9.99 -28.05 -7.11
C ASP A 220 10.38 -29.23 -8.00
N LYS A 221 9.96 -29.23 -9.28
CA LYS A 221 10.17 -30.36 -10.20
C LYS A 221 11.63 -30.65 -10.50
N GLU A 222 12.46 -29.61 -10.61
CA GLU A 222 13.89 -29.75 -10.89
C GLU A 222 14.74 -29.84 -9.61
N ASN A 223 14.10 -29.79 -8.43
CA ASN A 223 14.75 -29.76 -7.11
C ASN A 223 15.91 -28.74 -7.07
N LEU A 224 15.62 -27.52 -7.50
CA LEU A 224 16.65 -26.49 -7.66
C LEU A 224 17.23 -26.08 -6.31
N GLY A 225 18.56 -25.95 -6.25
CA GLY A 225 19.23 -25.31 -5.12
C GLY A 225 19.08 -23.78 -5.14
N LYS A 226 19.42 -23.14 -4.02
CA LYS A 226 19.32 -21.68 -3.83
C LYS A 226 20.03 -20.86 -4.91
N GLU A 227 21.20 -21.29 -5.35
CA GLU A 227 21.97 -20.60 -6.40
C GLU A 227 21.22 -20.56 -7.75
N ALA A 228 20.52 -21.64 -8.11
CA ALA A 228 19.73 -21.72 -9.34
C ALA A 228 18.35 -21.05 -9.21
N ALA A 229 17.75 -21.06 -8.01
CA ALA A 229 16.43 -20.47 -7.77
C ALA A 229 16.48 -18.94 -7.64
N ALA A 230 17.52 -18.38 -7.02
CA ALA A 230 17.67 -16.93 -6.80
C ALA A 230 17.47 -16.06 -8.06
N PRO A 231 18.11 -16.33 -9.21
CA PRO A 231 17.89 -15.52 -10.42
C PRO A 231 16.46 -15.65 -10.98
N LEU A 232 15.78 -16.79 -10.78
CA LEU A 232 14.38 -16.95 -11.19
C LEU A 232 13.45 -16.07 -10.35
N VAL A 233 13.63 -16.07 -9.02
CA VAL A 233 12.86 -15.24 -8.09
C VAL A 233 13.15 -13.75 -8.33
N GLN A 234 14.41 -13.39 -8.58
CA GLN A 234 14.78 -12.03 -8.97
C GLN A 234 14.09 -11.60 -10.27
N GLY A 235 13.99 -12.50 -11.25
CA GLY A 235 13.24 -12.28 -12.49
C GLY A 235 11.75 -12.00 -12.25
N LEU A 236 11.12 -12.72 -11.31
CA LEU A 236 9.73 -12.46 -10.90
C LEU A 236 9.58 -11.06 -10.29
N ILE A 237 10.46 -10.70 -9.36
CA ILE A 237 10.44 -9.37 -8.73
C ILE A 237 10.55 -8.27 -9.79
N LYS A 238 11.50 -8.40 -10.72
CA LYS A 238 11.68 -7.44 -11.82
C LYS A 238 10.43 -7.35 -12.71
N ASP A 239 9.77 -8.47 -13.01
CA ASP A 239 8.53 -8.48 -13.82
C ASP A 239 7.34 -7.83 -13.09
N MET A 240 7.27 -7.97 -11.76
CA MET A 240 6.22 -7.33 -10.95
C MET A 240 6.37 -5.80 -10.91
N LEU A 241 7.62 -5.32 -10.83
CA LEU A 241 7.93 -3.89 -10.72
C LEU A 241 7.97 -3.20 -12.08
N SER A 242 8.41 -3.91 -13.12
CA SER A 242 8.42 -3.40 -14.48
C SER A 242 7.02 -3.39 -15.09
N ARG A 243 6.73 -2.35 -15.88
CA ARG A 243 5.54 -2.27 -16.74
C ARG A 243 5.81 -2.80 -18.15
N GLY A 244 6.82 -3.66 -18.29
CA GLY A 244 7.40 -4.12 -19.56
C GLY A 244 6.57 -5.17 -20.29
N SER A 245 5.25 -4.99 -20.33
CA SER A 245 4.36 -5.84 -21.14
C SER A 245 4.11 -5.22 -22.51
N GLU A 246 3.52 -6.00 -23.42
CA GLU A 246 2.94 -5.51 -24.69
C GLU A 246 1.99 -4.30 -24.50
N ASN A 247 1.40 -4.17 -23.30
CA ASN A 247 0.50 -3.09 -22.92
C ASN A 247 1.21 -1.90 -22.26
N LYS A 248 2.54 -1.78 -22.36
CA LYS A 248 3.31 -0.65 -21.81
C LYS A 248 2.71 0.72 -22.19
N PRO A 249 2.30 1.00 -23.45
CA PRO A 249 1.71 2.31 -23.79
C PRO A 249 0.45 2.63 -22.98
N PHE A 250 -0.39 1.62 -22.70
CA PHE A 250 -1.59 1.79 -21.87
C PHE A 250 -1.23 2.15 -20.43
N PHE A 251 -0.24 1.46 -19.84
CA PHE A 251 0.21 1.75 -18.48
C PHE A 251 0.90 3.11 -18.35
N ASP A 252 1.73 3.48 -19.33
CA ASP A 252 2.35 4.81 -19.39
C ASP A 252 1.28 5.90 -19.43
N THR A 253 0.32 5.80 -20.35
CA THR A 253 -0.80 6.75 -20.48
C THR A 253 -1.66 6.78 -19.21
N SER A 254 -1.87 5.64 -18.56
CA SER A 254 -2.63 5.56 -17.31
C SER A 254 -1.92 6.27 -16.15
N THR A 255 -0.59 6.18 -16.07
CA THR A 255 0.20 6.92 -15.08
C THR A 255 0.22 8.40 -15.40
N ASP A 256 0.45 8.77 -16.65
CA ASP A 256 0.46 10.15 -17.10
C ASP A 256 -0.86 10.86 -16.76
N GLY A 257 -1.99 10.24 -17.11
CA GLY A 257 -3.31 10.75 -16.78
C GLY A 257 -3.60 10.79 -15.27
N THR A 258 -2.99 9.90 -14.47
CA THR A 258 -3.09 9.98 -13.01
C THR A 258 -2.31 11.16 -12.44
N MET A 259 -1.09 11.41 -12.93
CA MET A 259 -0.29 12.59 -12.53
C MET A 259 -1.01 13.88 -12.95
N GLN A 260 -1.60 13.91 -14.14
CA GLN A 260 -2.41 15.04 -14.60
C GLN A 260 -3.64 15.29 -13.72
N MET A 261 -4.30 14.23 -13.26
CA MET A 261 -5.45 14.35 -12.35
C MET A 261 -5.02 14.88 -10.97
N ILE A 262 -3.90 14.40 -10.42
CA ILE A 262 -3.35 14.91 -9.15
C ILE A 262 -2.98 16.39 -9.29
N LEU A 263 -2.30 16.78 -10.37
CA LEU A 263 -1.98 18.17 -10.66
C LEU A 263 -3.23 19.04 -10.77
N THR A 264 -4.30 18.52 -11.40
CA THR A 264 -5.58 19.20 -11.49
C THR A 264 -6.17 19.47 -10.11
N ALA A 265 -6.17 18.46 -9.22
CA ALA A 265 -6.61 18.63 -7.83
C ALA A 265 -5.81 19.71 -7.09
N VAL A 266 -4.48 19.70 -7.21
CA VAL A 266 -3.61 20.70 -6.57
C VAL A 266 -3.87 22.12 -7.10
N LYS A 267 -4.13 22.26 -8.41
CA LYS A 267 -4.37 23.56 -9.05
C LYS A 267 -5.69 24.20 -8.64
N ILE A 268 -6.74 23.39 -8.47
CA ILE A 268 -8.07 23.88 -8.08
C ILE A 268 -8.26 23.95 -6.56
N ALA A 269 -7.31 23.42 -5.77
CA ALA A 269 -7.40 23.38 -4.32
C ALA A 269 -7.35 24.80 -3.72
N THR A 270 -8.26 25.09 -2.78
CA THR A 270 -8.28 26.34 -2.02
C THR A 270 -7.10 26.41 -1.04
N PRO A 271 -6.76 27.60 -0.49
CA PRO A 271 -5.76 27.73 0.55
C PRO A 271 -6.01 26.81 1.76
N GLU A 272 -7.28 26.63 2.15
CA GLU A 272 -7.69 25.77 3.26
C GLU A 272 -7.44 24.29 2.94
N GLN A 273 -7.79 23.85 1.72
CA GLN A 273 -7.54 22.49 1.25
C GLN A 273 -6.04 22.19 1.18
N LYS A 274 -5.24 23.15 0.69
CA LYS A 274 -3.77 23.02 0.71
C LYS A 274 -3.23 22.97 2.13
N ALA A 275 -3.73 23.79 3.05
CA ALA A 275 -3.35 23.75 4.46
C ALA A 275 -3.72 22.41 5.12
N HIS A 276 -4.85 21.80 4.74
CA HIS A 276 -5.21 20.46 5.18
C HIS A 276 -4.18 19.42 4.73
N ALA A 277 -3.79 19.44 3.45
CA ALA A 277 -2.78 18.53 2.92
C ALA A 277 -1.42 18.72 3.60
N GLN A 278 -1.01 19.97 3.83
CA GLN A 278 0.21 20.30 4.58
C GLN A 278 0.20 19.70 5.99
N LYS A 279 -0.90 19.89 6.73
CA LYS A 279 -1.08 19.35 8.08
C LYS A 279 -1.04 17.82 8.08
N ARG A 280 -1.63 17.19 7.07
CA ARG A 280 -1.63 15.73 6.95
C ARG A 280 -0.24 15.17 6.66
N MET A 281 0.47 15.74 5.69
CA MET A 281 1.86 15.40 5.42
C MET A 281 2.74 15.56 6.67
N GLN A 282 2.54 16.65 7.43
CA GLN A 282 3.25 16.88 8.68
C GLN A 282 2.98 15.79 9.73
N GLY A 283 1.73 15.32 9.83
CA GLY A 283 1.37 14.20 10.69
C GLY A 283 2.14 12.94 10.33
N TRP A 284 2.15 12.57 9.04
CA TRP A 284 2.87 11.39 8.55
C TRP A 284 4.38 11.52 8.73
N ILE A 285 4.94 12.71 8.51
CA ILE A 285 6.36 13.00 8.80
C ILE A 285 6.68 12.77 10.27
N SER A 286 5.83 13.24 11.19
CA SER A 286 6.01 13.03 12.63
C SER A 286 5.95 11.54 13.00
N ASP A 287 5.00 10.81 12.39
CA ASP A 287 4.84 9.38 12.61
C ASP A 287 6.02 8.58 12.11
N PHE A 288 6.49 8.84 10.88
CA PHE A 288 7.64 8.17 10.30
C PHE A 288 8.93 8.47 11.07
N ASN A 289 9.15 9.71 11.52
CA ASN A 289 10.27 10.04 12.39
C ASN A 289 10.19 9.29 13.73
N THR A 290 9.00 9.23 14.33
CA THR A 290 8.78 8.50 15.59
C THR A 290 9.06 7.02 15.40
N LEU A 291 8.53 6.41 14.35
CA LEU A 291 8.75 5.01 14.01
C LEU A 291 10.24 4.76 13.72
N ALA A 292 10.91 5.60 12.94
CA ALA A 292 12.33 5.46 12.64
C ALA A 292 13.22 5.52 13.90
N ALA A 293 12.81 6.27 14.92
CA ALA A 293 13.51 6.37 16.20
C ALA A 293 13.27 5.16 17.14
N GLN A 294 12.29 4.29 16.84
CA GLN A 294 12.03 3.09 17.64
C GLN A 294 13.06 2.01 17.32
N THR A 295 14.19 2.03 18.02
CA THR A 295 15.12 0.91 18.10
C THR A 295 14.51 -0.21 18.94
N LYS A 296 13.74 -1.09 18.29
CA LYS A 296 13.49 -2.45 18.76
C LYS A 296 14.00 -3.40 17.69
#